data_AF-A0A3D4Z5I2-F1
#
_entry.id   AF-A0A3D4Z5I2-F1
#
_cell.length_a   1.000
_cell.length_b   1.000
_cell.length_c   1.000
_cell.angle_alpha   90.00
_cell.angle_beta   90.00
_cell.angle_gamma   90.00
#
_symmetry.space_group_name_H-M   'P 1'
#
loop_
_entity.id
_entity.type
_entity.pdbx_description
1 polymer ?
#
loop_
_entity_poly.entity_id
_entity_poly.type
_entity_poly.pdbx_seq_one_letter_code
_entity_poly.pdbx_strand_id
1 'polypeptide(L)'
;MLKFFFNRSSFMVRLMNGLACVEMLLLLWSYVQGRGVELGWVSFFLMFSWLALNLLDWIPWYPAQPRNLPRGTKLGIRLHFHKNLVPASYLLALVFGLKLLGASEWLLLPAALLFLPIFYVSGILLYFHFRDSSTLTPGYFSHNLYQNDEESSCTL
;
A
#
# COMPACT_ATOMS: atom_id res chain seq x y z
N MET A 1 -17.55 0.60 -14.85
CA MET A 1 -17.62 1.12 -13.46
C MET A 1 -16.62 0.49 -12.48
N LEU A 2 -16.38 -0.83 -12.49
CA LEU A 2 -15.38 -1.46 -11.58
C LEU A 2 -13.98 -0.82 -11.63
N LYS A 3 -13.50 -0.44 -12.82
CA LYS A 3 -12.22 0.27 -12.97
C LYS A 3 -12.13 1.53 -12.11
N PHE A 4 -13.23 2.21 -11.76
CA PHE A 4 -13.17 3.38 -10.88
C PHE A 4 -12.80 3.02 -9.44
N PHE A 5 -13.34 1.91 -8.92
CA PHE A 5 -13.09 1.43 -7.56
C PHE A 5 -11.73 0.73 -7.42
N PHE A 6 -11.28 0.05 -8.48
CA PHE A 6 -10.08 -0.78 -8.47
C PHE A 6 -8.88 -0.19 -9.20
N ASN A 7 -9.03 0.93 -9.92
CA ASN A 7 -7.88 1.61 -10.50
C ASN A 7 -7.11 2.32 -9.38
N ARG A 8 -5.88 1.86 -9.16
CA ARG A 8 -4.91 2.35 -8.18
C ARG A 8 -4.66 3.86 -8.21
N SER A 9 -4.82 4.50 -9.38
CA SER A 9 -4.68 5.95 -9.55
C SER A 9 -6.01 6.70 -9.52
N SER A 10 -7.12 6.00 -9.27
CA SER A 10 -8.44 6.63 -9.25
C SER A 10 -8.56 7.62 -8.10
N PHE A 11 -9.47 8.58 -8.28
CA PHE A 11 -9.84 9.52 -7.25
C PHE A 11 -10.37 8.80 -6.00
N MET A 12 -11.09 7.69 -6.16
CA MET A 12 -11.68 6.92 -5.05
C MET A 12 -10.62 6.38 -4.08
N VAL A 13 -9.55 5.78 -4.61
CA VAL A 13 -8.46 5.26 -3.77
C VAL A 13 -7.80 6.40 -2.99
N ARG A 14 -7.57 7.56 -3.64
CA ARG A 14 -7.02 8.74 -2.98
C ARG A 14 -7.96 9.28 -1.90
N LEU A 15 -9.26 9.29 -2.16
CA LEU A 15 -10.27 9.70 -1.21
C LEU A 15 -10.27 8.77 0.02
N MET A 16 -10.28 7.45 -0.18
CA MET A 16 -10.25 6.47 0.91
C MET A 16 -8.97 6.56 1.73
N ASN A 17 -7.81 6.78 1.09
CA ASN A 17 -6.55 6.98 1.78
C ASN A 17 -6.54 8.30 2.58
N GLY A 18 -7.18 9.34 2.04
CA GLY A 18 -7.40 10.62 2.74
C GLY A 18 -8.32 10.47 3.95
N LEU A 19 -9.44 9.76 3.81
CA LEU A 19 -10.36 9.44 4.90
C LEU A 19 -9.66 8.65 6.01
N ALA A 20 -8.94 7.59 5.64
CA ALA A 20 -8.13 6.80 6.57
C ALA A 20 -7.14 7.67 7.36
N CYS A 21 -6.50 8.64 6.71
CA CYS A 21 -5.59 9.58 7.36
C CYS A 21 -6.30 10.54 8.31
N VAL A 22 -7.42 11.14 7.89
CA VAL A 22 -8.23 12.03 8.72
C VAL A 22 -8.78 11.29 9.94
N GLU A 23 -9.30 10.08 9.75
CA GLU A 23 -9.83 9.22 10.82
C GLU A 23 -8.74 8.86 11.83
N MET A 24 -7.55 8.49 11.35
CA MET A 24 -6.39 8.24 12.21
C MET A 24 -6.05 9.46 13.07
N LEU A 25 -6.05 10.65 12.49
CA LEU A 25 -5.77 11.90 13.22
C LEU A 25 -6.86 12.21 14.25
N LEU A 26 -8.14 12.03 13.90
CA LEU A 26 -9.27 12.25 14.81
C LEU A 26 -9.22 11.31 16.01
N LEU A 27 -8.88 10.03 15.80
CA LEU A 27 -8.70 9.09 16.89
C LEU A 27 -7.55 9.46 17.80
N LEU A 28 -6.35 9.70 17.23
CA LEU A 28 -5.17 10.09 18.00
C LEU A 28 -5.47 11.34 18.83
N TRP A 29 -6.16 12.31 18.23
CA TRP A 29 -6.62 13.51 18.93
C TRP A 29 -7.58 13.19 20.07
N SER A 30 -8.58 12.35 19.84
CA SER A 30 -9.56 11.94 20.86
C SER A 30 -8.91 11.19 22.03
N TYR A 31 -7.89 10.38 21.74
CA TYR A 31 -7.08 9.66 22.73
C TYR A 31 -6.25 10.63 23.57
N VAL A 32 -5.54 11.58 22.94
CA VAL A 32 -4.73 12.59 23.63
C VAL A 32 -5.59 13.48 24.53
N GLN A 33 -6.82 13.79 24.12
CA GLN A 33 -7.75 14.57 24.95
C GLN A 33 -8.40 13.78 26.09
N GLY A 34 -8.07 12.49 26.26
CA GLY A 34 -8.64 11.64 27.32
C GLY A 34 -10.15 11.44 27.18
N ARG A 35 -10.73 11.60 25.99
CA ARG A 35 -12.18 11.53 25.75
C ARG A 35 -12.76 10.11 25.76
N GLY A 36 -12.12 9.16 26.46
CA GLY A 36 -12.67 7.82 26.66
C GLY A 36 -12.81 6.95 25.40
N VAL A 37 -12.16 7.31 24.29
CA VAL A 37 -12.08 6.41 23.13
C VAL A 37 -11.05 5.34 23.45
N GLU A 38 -11.52 4.19 23.94
CA GLU A 38 -10.69 3.00 24.09
C GLU A 38 -10.22 2.55 22.71
N LEU A 39 -8.98 2.93 22.38
CA LEU A 39 -8.21 2.34 21.30
C LEU A 39 -7.80 0.95 21.76
N GLY A 40 -8.65 -0.04 21.53
CA GLY A 40 -8.24 -1.39 21.76
C GLY A 40 -7.23 -1.85 20.72
N TRP A 41 -6.57 -2.96 21.05
CA TRP A 41 -5.36 -3.42 20.37
C TRP A 41 -5.59 -3.73 18.88
N VAL A 42 -6.81 -4.13 18.48
CA VAL A 42 -7.15 -4.43 17.09
C VAL A 42 -7.14 -3.15 16.25
N SER A 43 -7.74 -2.08 16.77
CA SER A 43 -7.78 -0.76 16.12
C SER A 43 -6.37 -0.22 15.95
N PHE A 44 -5.54 -0.33 17.00
CA PHE A 44 -4.14 0.07 16.96
C PHE A 44 -3.34 -0.75 15.94
N PHE A 45 -3.52 -2.08 15.91
CA PHE A 45 -2.86 -2.96 14.95
C PHE A 45 -3.20 -2.59 13.50
N LEU A 46 -4.47 -2.33 13.18
CA LEU A 46 -4.91 -1.94 11.84
C LEU A 46 -4.32 -0.59 11.40
N MET A 47 -4.33 0.40 12.28
CA MET A 47 -3.73 1.72 12.02
C MET A 47 -2.23 1.63 11.78
N PHE A 48 -1.52 0.94 12.67
CA PHE A 48 -0.07 0.75 12.55
C PHE A 48 0.28 -0.02 11.27
N SER A 49 -0.55 -1.00 10.93
CA SER A 49 -0.37 -1.79 9.72
C SER A 49 -0.51 -0.98 8.44
N TRP A 50 -1.55 -0.14 8.36
CA TRP A 50 -1.75 0.77 7.25
C TRP A 50 -0.62 1.82 7.16
N LEU A 51 -0.16 2.33 8.30
CA LEU A 51 0.96 3.27 8.36
C LEU A 51 2.26 2.62 7.86
N ALA A 52 2.56 1.40 8.29
CA ALA A 52 3.72 0.64 7.84
C ALA A 52 3.71 0.44 6.31
N LEU A 53 2.57 0.10 5.71
CA LEU A 53 2.44 -0.02 4.25
C LEU A 53 2.69 1.31 3.54
N ASN A 54 2.23 2.44 4.09
CA ASN A 54 2.48 3.76 3.51
C ASN A 54 3.97 4.11 3.55
N LEU A 55 4.63 3.86 4.69
CA LEU A 55 6.07 4.08 4.83
C LEU A 55 6.87 3.21 3.86
N LEU A 56 6.51 1.94 3.71
CA LEU A 56 7.18 1.02 2.78
C LEU A 56 6.94 1.40 1.30
N ASP A 57 5.80 1.98 0.93
CA ASP A 57 5.55 2.50 -0.43
C ASP A 57 6.35 3.78 -0.75
N TRP A 58 6.74 4.55 0.27
CA TRP A 58 7.53 5.77 0.12
C TRP A 58 9.02 5.50 -0.11
N ILE A 59 9.52 4.36 0.36
CA ILE A 59 10.94 3.99 0.19
C ILE A 59 11.23 3.72 -1.30
N PRO A 60 12.25 4.38 -1.89
CA PRO A 60 12.69 4.13 -3.25
C PRO A 60 13.57 2.86 -3.30
N TRP A 61 12.95 1.68 -3.17
CA TRP A 61 13.61 0.36 -3.13
C TRP A 61 14.56 0.08 -4.31
N TYR A 62 14.35 0.74 -5.44
CA TYR A 62 15.19 0.60 -6.63
C TYR A 62 15.59 1.99 -7.13
N PRO A 63 16.86 2.43 -6.93
CA PRO A 63 17.32 3.75 -7.34
C PRO A 63 17.53 3.86 -8.86
N ALA A 64 17.85 2.74 -9.53
CA ALA A 64 18.00 2.66 -10.97
C ALA A 64 16.64 2.28 -11.61
N GLN A 65 15.93 3.27 -12.12
CA GLN A 65 14.77 3.03 -12.99
C GLN A 65 15.23 2.98 -14.46
N PRO A 66 14.62 2.13 -15.30
CA PRO A 66 14.87 2.18 -16.73
C PRO A 66 14.51 3.57 -17.27
N ARG A 67 15.36 4.13 -18.14
CA ARG A 67 15.22 5.50 -18.68
C ARG A 67 13.87 5.75 -19.37
N ASN A 68 13.21 4.68 -19.82
CA ASN A 68 12.05 4.72 -20.71
C ASN A 68 10.72 4.69 -19.94
N LEU A 69 10.76 4.59 -18.61
CA LEU A 69 9.57 4.69 -17.78
C LEU A 69 9.30 6.14 -17.35
N PRO A 70 8.02 6.56 -17.32
CA PRO A 70 7.64 7.85 -16.77
C PRO A 70 8.22 8.01 -15.35
N ARG A 71 8.79 9.19 -15.07
CA ARG A 71 9.27 9.53 -13.72
C ARG A 71 8.17 9.28 -12.69
N GLY A 72 8.48 8.48 -11.67
CA GLY A 72 7.53 8.12 -10.62
C GLY A 72 6.78 6.81 -10.86
N THR A 73 7.09 6.05 -11.91
CA THR A 73 6.52 4.71 -12.08
C THR A 73 6.99 3.79 -10.95
N LYS A 74 6.02 3.16 -10.27
CA LYS A 74 6.29 2.21 -9.18
C LYS A 74 6.51 0.81 -9.76
N LEU A 75 7.63 0.19 -9.41
CA LEU A 75 8.05 -1.13 -9.92
C LEU A 75 8.46 -2.06 -8.76
N GLY A 76 8.46 -3.36 -9.03
CA GLY A 76 8.90 -4.39 -8.08
C GLY A 76 8.19 -4.30 -6.72
N ILE A 77 8.98 -4.29 -5.65
CA ILE A 77 8.54 -4.22 -4.26
C ILE A 77 7.69 -2.98 -3.97
N ARG A 78 8.06 -1.82 -4.53
CA ARG A 78 7.28 -0.60 -4.36
C ARG A 78 5.88 -0.74 -4.95
N LEU A 79 5.76 -1.41 -6.10
CA LEU A 79 4.45 -1.68 -6.70
C LEU A 79 3.60 -2.63 -5.85
N HIS A 80 4.22 -3.62 -5.21
CA HIS A 80 3.54 -4.53 -4.28
C HIS A 80 2.92 -3.77 -3.11
N PHE A 81 3.71 -2.94 -2.42
CA PHE A 81 3.20 -2.10 -1.32
C PHE A 81 2.11 -1.14 -1.79
N HIS A 82 2.31 -0.49 -2.93
CA HIS A 82 1.30 0.39 -3.50
C HIS A 82 -0.01 -0.32 -3.83
N LYS A 83 0.04 -1.57 -4.29
CA LYS A 83 -1.17 -2.38 -4.54
C LYS A 83 -1.88 -2.74 -3.25
N ASN A 84 -1.14 -3.07 -2.19
CA ASN A 84 -1.71 -3.43 -0.89
C ASN A 84 -2.30 -2.24 -0.14
N LEU A 85 -1.85 -1.01 -0.43
CA LEU A 85 -2.44 0.21 0.13
C LEU A 85 -3.91 0.38 -0.24
N VAL A 86 -4.32 -0.08 -1.42
CA VAL A 86 -5.72 0.04 -1.88
C VAL A 86 -6.67 -0.74 -0.96
N PRO A 87 -6.60 -2.08 -0.85
CA PRO A 87 -7.48 -2.83 0.05
C PRO A 87 -7.26 -2.44 1.52
N ALA A 88 -6.04 -2.10 1.94
CA ALA A 88 -5.77 -1.63 3.30
C ALA A 88 -6.54 -0.34 3.64
N SER A 89 -6.59 0.63 2.72
CA SER A 89 -7.30 1.90 2.93
C SER A 89 -8.82 1.70 2.97
N TYR A 90 -9.35 0.81 2.11
CA TYR A 90 -10.78 0.45 2.15
C TYR A 90 -11.15 -0.26 3.45
N LEU A 91 -10.33 -1.21 3.90
CA LEU A 91 -10.54 -1.92 5.16
C LEU A 91 -10.51 -0.94 6.34
N LEU A 92 -9.53 -0.02 6.36
CA LEU A 92 -9.40 0.95 7.44
C LEU A 92 -10.62 1.88 7.51
N ALA A 93 -11.04 2.47 6.37
CA ALA A 93 -12.20 3.35 6.31
C ALA A 93 -13.50 2.64 6.74
N LEU A 94 -13.68 1.37 6.35
CA LEU A 94 -14.85 0.58 6.73
C LEU A 94 -14.85 0.27 8.23
N VAL A 95 -13.71 -0.19 8.76
CA VAL A 95 -13.52 -0.48 10.20
C VAL A 95 -13.79 0.78 11.03
N PHE A 96 -13.32 1.94 10.58
CA PHE A 96 -13.56 3.20 11.27
C PHE A 96 -15.01 3.67 11.20
N GLY A 97 -15.65 3.57 10.04
CA GLY A 97 -17.08 3.81 9.91
C GLY A 97 -17.88 2.95 10.89
N LEU A 98 -17.54 1.67 11.03
CA LEU A 98 -18.18 0.79 12.00
C LEU A 98 -17.89 1.20 13.46
N LYS A 99 -16.65 1.58 13.78
CA LYS A 99 -16.28 2.01 15.13
C LYS A 99 -17.01 3.30 15.54
N LEU A 100 -17.19 4.25 14.62
CA LEU A 100 -17.99 5.46 14.84
C LEU A 100 -19.46 5.16 15.11
N LEU A 101 -19.99 4.08 14.55
CA LEU A 101 -21.35 3.59 14.83
C LEU A 101 -21.44 2.78 16.14
N GLY A 102 -20.36 2.69 16.91
CA GLY A 102 -20.33 1.97 18.19
C GLY A 102 -20.13 0.46 18.05
N ALA A 103 -19.63 -0.03 16.90
CA ALA A 103 -19.35 -1.45 16.73
C ALA A 103 -18.28 -1.96 17.71
N SER A 104 -18.48 -3.18 18.19
CA SER A 104 -17.53 -3.87 19.07
C SER A 104 -16.21 -4.19 18.35
N GLU A 105 -15.11 -4.23 19.09
CA GLU A 105 -13.79 -4.58 18.54
C GLU A 105 -13.72 -5.98 17.94
N TRP A 106 -14.53 -6.91 18.46
CA TRP A 106 -14.59 -8.27 17.94
C TRP A 106 -15.02 -8.31 16.46
N LEU A 107 -15.81 -7.33 16.01
CA LEU A 107 -16.20 -7.20 14.60
C LEU A 107 -15.05 -6.74 13.69
N LEU A 108 -13.96 -6.24 14.27
CA LEU A 108 -12.77 -5.76 13.54
C LEU A 108 -11.73 -6.87 13.35
N LEU A 109 -11.84 -7.99 14.07
CA LEU A 109 -10.92 -9.14 13.95
C LEU A 109 -10.79 -9.70 12.54
N PRO A 110 -11.88 -9.87 11.76
CA PRO A 110 -11.77 -10.32 10.37
C PRO A 110 -10.90 -9.39 9.52
N ALA A 111 -11.03 -8.07 9.73
CA ALA A 111 -10.19 -7.10 9.03
C ALA A 111 -8.70 -7.26 9.43
N ALA A 112 -8.42 -7.47 10.72
CA ALA A 112 -7.05 -7.73 11.19
C ALA A 112 -6.46 -9.03 10.63
N LEU A 113 -7.27 -10.10 10.53
CA LEU A 113 -6.86 -11.36 9.91
C LEU A 113 -6.51 -11.20 8.43
N LEU A 114 -7.20 -10.33 7.68
CA LEU A 114 -6.89 -10.03 6.28
C LEU A 114 -5.53 -9.32 6.10
N PHE A 115 -5.02 -8.64 7.13
CA PHE A 115 -3.68 -8.04 7.09
C PHE A 115 -2.55 -9.06 7.27
N LEU A 116 -2.79 -10.19 7.94
CA LEU A 116 -1.76 -11.22 8.13
C LEU A 116 -1.12 -11.74 6.83
N PRO A 117 -1.87 -12.16 5.80
CA PRO A 117 -1.26 -12.59 4.54
C PRO A 117 -0.53 -11.44 3.84
N ILE A 118 -1.03 -10.20 3.95
CA ILE A 118 -0.36 -9.02 3.40
C ILE A 118 1.03 -8.85 4.03
N PHE A 119 1.13 -8.94 5.35
CA PHE A 119 2.42 -8.85 6.05
C PHE A 119 3.33 -10.04 5.78
N TYR A 120 2.79 -11.24 5.76
CA TYR A 120 3.57 -12.45 5.50
C TYR A 120 4.24 -12.38 4.12
N VAL A 121 3.47 -12.08 3.07
CA VAL A 121 4.01 -11.94 1.71
C VAL A 121 4.97 -10.76 1.60
N SER A 122 4.65 -9.64 2.27
CA SER A 122 5.54 -8.48 2.29
C SER A 122 6.88 -8.77 2.97
N GLY A 123 6.87 -9.53 4.07
CA GLY A 123 8.08 -9.95 4.78
C GLY A 123 8.95 -10.87 3.93
N ILE A 124 8.34 -11.82 3.21
CA ILE A 124 9.06 -12.68 2.26
C ILE A 124 9.73 -11.84 1.17
N LEU A 125 9.00 -10.88 0.58
CA LEU A 125 9.55 -10.01 -0.47
C LEU A 125 10.71 -9.16 0.03
N LEU A 126 10.60 -8.57 1.22
CA LEU A 126 11.68 -7.81 1.84
C LEU A 126 12.87 -8.71 2.16
N TYR A 127 12.64 -9.91 2.69
CA TYR A 127 13.69 -10.87 2.98
C TYR A 127 14.51 -11.21 1.73
N PHE A 128 13.84 -11.53 0.61
CA PHE A 128 14.54 -11.79 -0.64
C PHE A 128 15.24 -10.55 -1.19
N HIS A 129 14.63 -9.37 -1.08
CA HIS A 129 15.24 -8.13 -1.53
C HIS A 129 16.56 -7.82 -0.83
N PHE A 130 16.59 -7.94 0.50
CA PHE A 130 17.81 -7.67 1.28
C PHE A 130 18.88 -8.75 1.09
N ARG A 131 18.52 -9.93 0.60
CA ARG A 131 19.47 -11.00 0.26
C ARG A 131 19.98 -10.92 -1.18
N ASP A 132 19.24 -10.29 -2.07
CA ASP A 132 19.66 -10.11 -3.45
C ASP A 132 20.71 -9.00 -3.54
N SER A 133 21.79 -9.26 -4.26
CA SER A 133 22.86 -8.29 -4.50
C SER A 133 22.53 -7.33 -5.63
N SER A 134 21.49 -7.63 -6.42
CA SER A 134 21.06 -6.81 -7.55
C SER A 134 20.20 -5.64 -7.10
N THR A 135 20.64 -4.41 -7.40
CA THR A 135 19.85 -3.18 -7.21
C THR A 135 18.90 -2.89 -8.38
N LEU A 136 18.78 -3.81 -9.34
CA LEU A 136 17.95 -3.65 -10.53
C LEU A 136 16.53 -4.18 -10.28
N THR A 137 15.53 -3.51 -10.86
CA THR A 137 14.14 -3.97 -10.79
C THR A 137 13.96 -5.30 -11.54
N PRO A 138 13.11 -6.22 -11.07
CA PRO A 138 12.69 -7.37 -11.86
C PRO A 138 12.15 -6.92 -13.22
N GLY A 139 12.68 -7.48 -14.32
CA GLY A 139 12.30 -7.11 -15.69
C GLY A 139 13.05 -5.92 -16.31
N TYR A 140 14.12 -5.43 -15.66
CA TYR A 140 14.98 -4.37 -16.20
C TYR A 140 15.53 -4.71 -17.60
N PHE A 141 16.03 -5.93 -17.78
CA PHE A 141 16.62 -6.37 -19.06
C PHE A 141 15.58 -6.69 -20.12
N SER A 142 14.45 -7.32 -19.76
CA SER A 142 13.39 -7.63 -20.72
C SER A 142 12.81 -6.36 -21.33
N HIS A 143 12.63 -5.28 -20.55
CA HIS A 143 12.14 -4.02 -21.09
C HIS A 143 13.12 -3.33 -22.06
N ASN A 144 14.44 -3.44 -21.83
CA ASN A 144 15.43 -2.90 -22.78
C ASN A 144 15.55 -3.76 -24.05
N LEU A 145 15.37 -5.08 -23.94
CA LEU A 145 15.42 -6.01 -25.07
C LEU A 145 14.29 -5.78 -26.08
N TYR A 146 13.04 -5.66 -25.62
CA TYR A 146 11.89 -5.36 -26.50
C TYR A 146 12.06 -4.05 -27.28
N GLN A 147 12.78 -3.07 -26.73
CA GLN A 147 12.99 -1.79 -27.39
C GLN A 147 14.10 -1.83 -28.45
N ASN A 148 15.17 -2.61 -28.23
CA ASN A 148 16.16 -2.83 -29.29
C ASN A 148 15.52 -3.51 -30.50
N ASP A 149 14.55 -4.42 -30.29
CA ASP A 149 13.81 -5.08 -31.36
C ASP A 149 12.84 -4.13 -32.08
N GLU A 150 12.20 -3.19 -31.38
CA GLU A 150 11.33 -2.15 -31.98
C GLU A 150 12.13 -1.05 -32.73
N GLU A 151 13.29 -0.62 -32.22
CA GLU A 151 14.16 0.36 -32.88
C GLU A 151 14.84 -0.22 -34.13
N SER A 152 15.20 -1.52 -34.11
CA SER A 152 15.79 -2.19 -35.27
C SER A 152 14.77 -2.59 -36.35
N SER A 153 13.47 -2.61 -36.04
CA SER A 153 12.40 -2.86 -37.02
C SER A 153 11.85 -1.59 -37.69
N CYS A 154 12.16 -0.40 -37.18
CA CYS A 154 11.80 0.89 -37.80
C CYS A 154 12.91 1.48 -38.70
N THR A 155 14.02 0.78 -38.90
CA THR A 155 15.19 1.25 -39.68
C THR A 155 15.34 0.58 -41.05
N LEU A 156 14.27 -0.01 -41.61
CA LEU A 156 14.21 -0.54 -42.97
C LEU A 156 13.30 0.28 -43.90
#